data_AF-A0A9X9EQQ0-F1
#
_entry.id   AF-A0A9X9EQQ0-F1
#
_cell.length_a   1.000
_cell.length_b   1.000
_cell.length_c   1.000
_cell.angle_alpha   90.00
_cell.angle_beta   90.00
_cell.angle_gamma   90.00
#
_symmetry.space_group_name_H-M   'P 1'
#
loop_
_entity.id
_entity.type
_entity.pdbx_description
1 polymer ?
#
loop_
_entity_poly.entity_id
_entity_poly.type
_entity_poly.pdbx_seq_one_letter_code
_entity_poly.pdbx_strand_id
1 'polypeptide(L)'
;MVGIGYATNAPFSSERYYDFTLPVAVSELPVRPDGSPWPSPGGAENILKFIEDLKPEIGKRYKVDYNSQTLFGHSLGGLFALYVLFENPYAFQTYIAGSPSLHWNKKWFREEEDRFLSRLNQGNGDISLLLGVGELEGTHKSGMNENALELSKRLSLKESGVNVHFKEFEEEGHLSVLPPLINRALRFALKRNVPGKK
;
A
#
# COMPACT_ATOMS: atom_id res chain seq x y z
N MET A 1 1.20 -1.07 17.43
CA MET A 1 0.55 -1.38 16.14
C MET A 1 -0.94 -1.11 16.30
N VAL A 2 -1.58 -0.49 15.31
CA VAL A 2 -3.02 -0.21 15.32
C VAL A 2 -3.65 -0.92 14.13
N GLY A 3 -4.61 -1.81 14.39
CA GLY A 3 -5.39 -2.48 13.35
C GLY A 3 -6.64 -1.64 13.02
N ILE A 4 -6.85 -1.37 11.74
CA ILE A 4 -8.06 -0.70 11.24
C ILE A 4 -8.89 -1.76 10.53
N GLY A 5 -10.02 -2.13 11.12
CA GLY A 5 -10.84 -3.25 10.67
C GLY A 5 -12.32 -2.97 10.84
N TYR A 6 -13.12 -3.99 10.55
CA TYR A 6 -14.57 -3.91 10.48
C TYR A 6 -15.19 -4.81 11.55
N ALA A 7 -16.43 -4.52 11.95
CA ALA A 7 -17.20 -5.37 12.84
C ALA A 7 -17.69 -6.63 12.08
N THR A 8 -16.81 -7.62 11.92
CA THR A 8 -17.07 -8.86 11.20
C THR A 8 -16.32 -10.05 11.80
N ASN A 9 -16.87 -11.25 11.62
CA ASN A 9 -16.20 -12.51 11.97
C ASN A 9 -15.41 -13.10 10.80
N ALA A 10 -15.56 -12.54 9.59
CA ALA A 10 -14.83 -12.96 8.42
C ALA A 10 -13.38 -12.43 8.47
N PRO A 11 -12.40 -13.13 7.86
CA PRO A 11 -11.04 -12.63 7.78
C PRO A 11 -10.92 -11.33 6.96
N PHE A 12 -11.85 -11.13 6.00
CA PHE A 12 -11.91 -9.93 5.16
C PHE A 12 -13.36 -9.48 5.00
N SER A 13 -13.64 -8.20 5.31
CA SER A 13 -14.94 -7.57 5.08
C SER A 13 -15.13 -7.20 3.61
N SER A 14 -16.35 -7.27 3.08
CA SER A 14 -16.67 -6.81 1.72
C SER A 14 -16.55 -5.28 1.55
N GLU A 15 -16.68 -4.54 2.63
CA GLU A 15 -16.57 -3.09 2.72
C GLU A 15 -15.19 -2.60 2.25
N ARG A 16 -14.16 -3.46 2.36
CA ARG A 16 -12.82 -3.16 1.87
C ARG A 16 -12.75 -2.89 0.37
N TYR A 17 -13.69 -3.42 -0.42
CA TYR A 17 -13.75 -3.15 -1.85
C TYR A 17 -14.13 -1.69 -2.11
N TYR A 18 -14.98 -1.11 -1.27
CA TYR A 18 -15.25 0.32 -1.30
C TYR A 18 -14.05 1.09 -0.75
N ASP A 19 -13.64 0.82 0.48
CA ASP A 19 -12.63 1.63 1.19
C ASP A 19 -11.26 1.64 0.51
N PHE A 20 -10.82 0.55 -0.11
CA PHE A 20 -9.45 0.45 -0.65
C PHE A 20 -9.34 0.70 -2.15
N THR A 21 -10.41 1.20 -2.78
CA THR A 21 -10.43 1.44 -4.22
C THR A 21 -11.01 2.80 -4.54
N LEU A 22 -10.63 3.34 -5.69
CA LEU A 22 -11.17 4.58 -6.22
C LEU A 22 -12.37 4.35 -7.12
N PRO A 23 -13.16 5.39 -7.41
CA PRO A 23 -14.28 5.29 -8.32
C PRO A 23 -13.80 4.75 -9.66
N VAL A 24 -14.33 3.60 -10.05
CA VAL A 24 -14.09 2.95 -11.34
C VAL A 24 -15.40 2.36 -11.80
N ALA A 25 -15.69 2.48 -13.10
CA ALA A 25 -16.88 1.86 -13.66
C ALA A 25 -16.80 0.34 -13.42
N VAL A 26 -17.87 -0.26 -12.90
CA VAL A 26 -17.90 -1.70 -12.61
C VAL A 26 -17.60 -2.55 -13.86
N SER A 27 -17.93 -2.03 -15.05
CA SER A 27 -17.60 -2.63 -16.35
C SER A 27 -16.10 -2.71 -16.66
N GLU A 28 -15.27 -1.93 -15.99
CA GLU A 28 -13.81 -1.92 -16.16
C GLU A 28 -13.10 -2.84 -15.16
N LEU A 29 -13.83 -3.39 -14.18
CA LEU A 29 -13.30 -4.32 -13.19
C LEU A 29 -13.21 -5.75 -13.75
N PRO A 30 -12.20 -6.55 -13.33
CA PRO A 30 -12.14 -7.97 -13.69
C PRO A 30 -13.35 -8.71 -13.13
N VAL A 31 -13.89 -9.70 -13.84
CA VAL A 31 -15.02 -10.50 -13.32
C VAL A 31 -14.60 -11.24 -12.04
N ARG A 32 -15.46 -11.23 -11.01
CA ARG A 32 -15.22 -11.98 -9.78
C ARG A 32 -15.11 -13.47 -10.07
N PRO A 33 -14.20 -14.21 -9.41
CA PRO A 33 -14.10 -15.66 -9.60
C PRO A 33 -15.41 -16.41 -9.29
N ASP A 34 -16.21 -15.88 -8.38
CA ASP A 34 -17.52 -16.42 -7.97
C ASP A 34 -18.70 -15.94 -8.85
N GLY A 35 -18.44 -15.10 -9.85
CA GLY A 35 -19.46 -14.54 -10.75
C GLY A 35 -20.41 -13.51 -10.10
N SER A 36 -20.25 -13.20 -8.82
CA SER A 36 -21.07 -12.19 -8.14
C SER A 36 -20.69 -10.77 -8.59
N PRO A 37 -21.57 -9.76 -8.44
CA PRO A 37 -21.21 -8.39 -8.70
C PRO A 37 -20.17 -7.89 -7.69
N TRP A 38 -19.33 -6.95 -8.13
CA TRP A 38 -18.51 -6.18 -7.19
C TRP A 38 -19.39 -5.23 -6.38
N PRO A 39 -19.08 -5.04 -5.08
CA PRO A 39 -19.56 -3.87 -4.36
C PRO A 39 -19.12 -2.58 -5.06
N SER A 40 -19.85 -1.49 -4.85
CA SER A 40 -19.45 -0.20 -5.41
C SER A 40 -18.04 0.18 -4.90
N PRO A 41 -17.07 0.44 -5.80
CA PRO A 41 -15.77 0.97 -5.42
C PRO A 41 -15.85 2.47 -5.08
N GLY A 42 -14.76 3.06 -4.56
CA GLY A 42 -14.61 4.52 -4.49
C GLY A 42 -14.56 5.18 -3.12
N GLY A 43 -14.24 4.41 -2.07
CA GLY A 43 -14.14 4.89 -0.69
C GLY A 43 -12.74 5.33 -0.25
N ALA A 44 -11.72 5.25 -1.11
CA ALA A 44 -10.32 5.53 -0.74
C ALA A 44 -10.09 6.88 -0.07
N GLU A 45 -10.71 7.95 -0.57
CA GLU A 45 -10.61 9.28 0.05
C GLU A 45 -11.26 9.33 1.44
N ASN A 46 -12.39 8.63 1.62
CA ASN A 46 -13.13 8.62 2.88
C ASN A 46 -12.35 7.87 3.97
N ILE A 47 -11.78 6.70 3.65
CA ILE A 47 -10.97 5.97 4.62
C ILE A 47 -9.65 6.69 4.92
N LEU A 48 -9.03 7.37 3.94
CA LEU A 48 -7.86 8.20 4.19
C LEU A 48 -8.17 9.34 5.17
N LYS A 49 -9.29 10.04 4.96
CA LYS A 49 -9.75 11.08 5.89
C LYS A 49 -10.01 10.52 7.29
N PHE A 50 -10.69 9.38 7.38
CA PHE A 50 -10.91 8.69 8.66
C PHE A 50 -9.58 8.35 9.36
N ILE A 51 -8.58 7.86 8.62
CA ILE A 51 -7.26 7.54 9.16
C ILE A 51 -6.57 8.80 9.70
N GLU A 52 -6.63 9.91 8.97
CA GLU A 52 -6.09 11.20 9.43
C GLU A 52 -6.79 11.69 10.71
N ASP A 53 -8.12 11.54 10.80
CA ASP A 53 -8.89 11.89 12.01
C ASP A 53 -8.61 10.93 13.18
N LEU A 54 -8.26 9.66 12.89
CA LEU A 54 -7.94 8.65 13.89
C LEU A 54 -6.57 8.87 14.55
N LYS A 55 -5.58 9.40 13.81
CA LYS A 55 -4.22 9.67 14.32
C LYS A 55 -4.19 10.54 15.60
N PRO A 56 -4.88 11.69 15.69
CA PRO A 56 -4.92 12.48 16.92
C PRO A 56 -5.70 11.78 18.04
N GLU A 57 -6.75 11.00 17.72
CA GLU A 57 -7.49 10.22 18.72
C GLU A 57 -6.65 9.13 19.39
N ILE A 58 -5.74 8.51 18.64
CA ILE A 58 -4.73 7.59 19.19
C ILE A 58 -3.76 8.36 20.09
N GLY A 59 -3.31 9.54 19.65
CA GLY A 59 -2.37 10.40 20.40
C GLY A 59 -2.89 10.87 21.76
N LYS A 60 -4.21 11.00 21.92
CA LYS A 60 -4.83 11.30 23.22
C LYS A 60 -4.65 10.19 24.25
N ARG A 61 -4.49 8.94 23.80
CA ARG A 61 -4.44 7.74 24.65
C ARG A 61 -3.04 7.14 24.75
N TYR A 62 -2.20 7.33 23.74
CA TYR A 62 -0.89 6.72 23.62
C TYR A 62 0.15 7.74 23.16
N LYS A 63 1.40 7.58 23.63
CA LYS A 63 2.53 8.36 23.11
C LYS A 63 2.84 7.91 21.67
N VAL A 64 2.63 8.80 20.71
CA VAL A 64 2.89 8.55 19.28
C VAL A 64 4.05 9.42 18.82
N ASP A 65 4.99 8.84 18.08
CA ASP A 65 5.95 9.59 17.29
C ASP A 65 5.37 9.84 15.90
N TYR A 66 4.89 11.06 15.66
CA TYR A 66 4.29 11.46 14.37
C TYR A 66 5.30 11.57 13.23
N ASN A 67 6.60 11.55 13.53
CA ASN A 67 7.67 11.53 12.53
C ASN A 67 8.09 10.11 12.14
N SER A 68 7.44 9.09 12.72
CA SER A 68 7.70 7.68 12.48
C SER A 68 6.42 6.86 12.44
N GLN A 69 5.57 7.18 11.47
CA GLN A 69 4.32 6.47 11.21
C GLN A 69 4.47 5.60 9.96
N THR A 70 3.94 4.37 10.04
CA THR A 70 3.96 3.40 8.94
C THR A 70 2.55 3.03 8.53
N LEU A 71 2.26 3.09 7.24
CA LEU A 71 1.05 2.51 6.65
C LEU A 71 1.40 1.15 6.02
N PHE A 72 0.76 0.09 6.51
CA PHE A 72 0.90 -1.26 5.98
C PHE A 72 -0.42 -1.70 5.34
N GLY A 73 -0.33 -2.27 4.14
CA GLY A 73 -1.47 -2.89 3.49
C GLY A 73 -1.07 -4.05 2.60
N HIS A 74 -2.00 -4.99 2.42
CA HIS A 74 -1.80 -6.17 1.58
C HIS A 74 -2.97 -6.36 0.60
N SER A 75 -2.68 -6.85 -0.61
CA SER A 75 -3.67 -7.01 -1.68
C SER A 75 -4.31 -5.65 -2.01
N LEU A 76 -5.64 -5.51 -1.94
CA LEU A 76 -6.29 -4.19 -2.04
C LEU A 76 -5.79 -3.18 -0.99
N GLY A 77 -5.42 -3.63 0.21
CA GLY A 77 -4.81 -2.74 1.20
C GLY A 77 -3.44 -2.22 0.74
N GLY A 78 -2.69 -3.02 -0.03
CA GLY A 78 -1.42 -2.61 -0.62
C GLY A 78 -1.63 -1.60 -1.76
N LEU A 79 -2.70 -1.78 -2.54
CA LEU A 79 -3.14 -0.77 -3.51
C LEU A 79 -3.51 0.54 -2.81
N PHE A 80 -4.27 0.49 -1.72
CA PHE A 80 -4.61 1.66 -0.91
C PHE A 80 -3.36 2.33 -0.31
N ALA A 81 -2.39 1.55 0.20
CA ALA A 81 -1.14 2.13 0.72
C ALA A 81 -0.37 2.91 -0.37
N LEU A 82 -0.34 2.41 -1.60
CA LEU A 82 0.26 3.12 -2.74
C LEU A 82 -0.56 4.33 -3.17
N TYR A 83 -1.89 4.25 -3.13
CA TYR A 83 -2.76 5.41 -3.32
C TYR A 83 -2.43 6.54 -2.34
N VAL A 84 -2.34 6.25 -1.05
CA VAL A 84 -2.00 7.25 -0.03
C VAL A 84 -0.59 7.80 -0.26
N LEU A 85 0.37 6.97 -0.66
CA LEU A 85 1.71 7.44 -1.03
C LEU A 85 1.67 8.45 -2.18
N PHE A 86 0.87 8.20 -3.23
CA PHE A 86 0.82 9.08 -4.38
C PHE A 86 0.06 10.37 -4.09
N GLU A 87 -1.07 10.28 -3.39
CA GLU A 87 -1.95 11.41 -3.11
C GLU A 87 -1.41 12.30 -1.98
N ASN A 88 -0.97 11.68 -0.88
CA ASN A 88 -0.46 12.37 0.30
C ASN A 88 0.80 11.69 0.85
N PRO A 89 1.95 11.82 0.16
CA PRO A 89 3.18 11.11 0.50
C PRO A 89 3.75 11.37 1.89
N TYR A 90 3.36 12.49 2.51
CA TYR A 90 3.84 12.90 3.83
C TYR A 90 2.88 12.52 4.96
N ALA A 91 1.74 11.88 4.64
CA ALA A 91 0.85 11.32 5.64
C ALA A 91 1.55 10.25 6.49
N PHE A 92 2.49 9.51 5.91
CA PHE A 92 3.31 8.52 6.61
C PHE A 92 4.75 8.63 6.14
N GLN A 93 5.70 8.29 7.01
CA GLN A 93 7.11 8.27 6.62
C GLN A 93 7.53 6.93 6.01
N THR A 94 6.74 5.89 6.22
CA THR A 94 7.00 4.55 5.69
C THR A 94 5.72 3.92 5.15
N TYR A 95 5.80 3.38 3.95
CA TYR A 95 4.73 2.66 3.28
C TYR A 95 5.16 1.23 3.04
N ILE A 96 4.25 0.29 3.27
CA ILE A 96 4.50 -1.13 3.07
C ILE A 96 3.32 -1.70 2.28
N ALA A 97 3.60 -2.09 1.05
CA ALA A 97 2.61 -2.61 0.11
C ALA A 97 2.95 -4.06 -0.23
N GLY A 98 2.19 -4.98 0.37
CA GLY A 98 2.28 -6.42 0.11
C GLY A 98 1.35 -6.84 -1.02
N SER A 99 1.87 -7.51 -2.03
CA SER A 99 1.12 -8.02 -3.18
C SER A 99 0.08 -7.02 -3.70
N PRO A 100 0.47 -5.75 -3.96
CA PRO A 100 -0.49 -4.68 -4.20
C PRO A 100 -1.29 -4.94 -5.48
N SER A 101 -2.62 -4.86 -5.42
CA SER A 101 -3.51 -5.17 -6.55
C SER A 101 -3.49 -4.12 -7.67
N LEU A 102 -2.32 -3.86 -8.26
CA LEU A 102 -2.07 -2.86 -9.32
C LEU A 102 -2.91 -3.09 -10.59
N HIS A 103 -3.36 -4.33 -10.80
CA HIS A 103 -4.22 -4.71 -11.91
C HIS A 103 -5.68 -4.22 -11.78
N TRP A 104 -6.08 -3.72 -10.61
CA TRP A 104 -7.45 -3.31 -10.32
C TRP A 104 -7.91 -2.10 -11.15
N ASN A 105 -7.04 -1.10 -11.33
CA ASN A 105 -7.28 0.04 -12.20
C ASN A 105 -5.94 0.54 -12.77
N LYS A 106 -5.46 -0.13 -13.84
CA LYS A 106 -4.13 0.12 -14.41
C LYS A 106 -3.98 1.55 -14.92
N LYS A 107 -5.02 2.11 -15.55
CA LYS A 107 -4.97 3.45 -16.15
C LYS A 107 -4.81 4.51 -15.07
N TRP A 108 -5.70 4.48 -14.07
CA TRP A 108 -5.64 5.41 -12.96
C TRP A 108 -4.30 5.33 -12.21
N PHE A 109 -3.82 4.11 -11.94
CA PHE A 109 -2.57 3.93 -11.21
C PHE A 109 -1.37 4.58 -11.93
N ARG A 110 -1.31 4.49 -13.26
CA ARG A 110 -0.27 5.14 -14.07
C ARG A 110 -0.40 6.66 -14.05
N GLU A 111 -1.61 7.19 -14.20
CA GLU A 111 -1.85 8.64 -14.17
C GLU A 111 -1.46 9.26 -12.81
N GLU A 112 -1.75 8.59 -11.69
CA GLU A 112 -1.35 9.08 -10.37
C GLU A 112 0.13 8.87 -10.06
N GLU A 113 0.74 7.79 -10.56
CA GLU A 113 2.20 7.62 -10.49
C GLU A 113 2.92 8.79 -11.19
N ASP A 114 2.48 9.17 -12.40
CA ASP A 114 3.08 10.27 -13.16
C ASP A 114 2.89 11.63 -12.45
N ARG A 115 1.69 11.88 -11.90
CA ARG A 115 1.42 13.08 -11.09
C ARG A 115 2.28 13.13 -9.84
N PHE A 116 2.41 12.00 -9.14
CA PHE A 116 3.23 11.88 -7.94
C PHE A 116 4.70 12.19 -8.22
N LEU A 117 5.29 11.55 -9.23
CA LEU A 117 6.67 11.80 -9.65
C LEU A 117 6.90 13.27 -10.04
N SER A 118 5.93 13.90 -10.70
CA SER A 118 5.99 15.32 -11.06
C SER A 118 6.01 16.25 -9.84
N ARG A 119 5.30 15.89 -8.75
CA ARG A 119 5.27 16.66 -7.50
C ARG A 119 6.52 16.47 -6.64
N LEU A 120 7.10 15.27 -6.65
CA LEU A 120 8.28 14.93 -5.82
C LEU A 120 9.53 15.73 -6.19
N ASN A 121 9.68 16.11 -7.46
CA ASN A 121 10.78 16.96 -7.96
C ASN A 121 10.87 18.34 -7.26
N GLN A 122 9.95 18.66 -6.34
CA GLN A 122 9.87 19.92 -5.60
C GLN A 122 10.05 19.75 -4.08
N GLY A 123 10.25 18.53 -3.56
CA GLY A 123 10.24 18.23 -2.12
C GLY A 123 11.49 17.49 -1.60
N ASN A 124 11.86 17.75 -0.34
CA ASN A 124 12.95 17.08 0.40
C ASN A 124 12.39 16.03 1.38
N GLY A 125 11.72 15.00 0.86
CA GLY A 125 11.12 13.95 1.68
C GLY A 125 11.96 12.69 1.80
N ASP A 126 12.31 12.25 3.01
CA ASP A 126 12.78 10.88 3.25
C ASP A 126 11.59 9.90 3.31
N ILE A 127 11.03 9.54 2.16
CA ILE A 127 9.93 8.56 2.07
C ILE A 127 10.54 7.17 1.90
N SER A 128 10.07 6.20 2.69
CA SER A 128 10.49 4.79 2.54
C SER A 128 9.34 3.90 2.07
N LEU A 129 9.57 3.10 1.04
CA LEU A 129 8.60 2.16 0.49
C LEU A 129 9.16 0.74 0.50
N LEU A 130 8.44 -0.20 1.11
CA LEU A 130 8.68 -1.63 0.96
C LEU A 130 7.59 -2.25 0.10
N LEU A 131 7.98 -2.81 -1.04
CA LEU A 131 7.15 -3.65 -1.91
C LEU A 131 7.50 -5.11 -1.65
N GLY A 132 6.52 -5.92 -1.25
CA GLY A 132 6.70 -7.34 -0.98
C GLY A 132 5.75 -8.19 -1.81
N VAL A 133 6.24 -9.24 -2.47
CA VAL A 133 5.41 -10.18 -3.26
C VAL A 133 5.84 -11.62 -3.01
N GLY A 134 4.92 -12.58 -3.10
CA GLY A 134 5.26 -14.00 -3.09
C GLY A 134 5.72 -14.46 -4.47
N GLU A 135 6.75 -15.29 -4.54
CA GLU A 135 7.29 -15.82 -5.81
C GLU A 135 6.21 -16.55 -6.62
N LEU A 136 5.36 -17.36 -5.97
CA LEU A 136 4.35 -18.18 -6.65
C LEU A 136 3.24 -17.33 -7.30
N GLU A 137 3.11 -16.05 -6.92
CA GLU A 137 2.19 -15.10 -7.57
C GLU A 137 2.61 -14.76 -9.01
N GLY A 138 3.89 -14.97 -9.37
CA GLY A 138 4.44 -14.64 -10.68
C GLY A 138 3.83 -15.45 -11.84
N THR A 139 3.22 -16.59 -11.54
CA THR A 139 2.52 -17.45 -12.51
C THR A 139 1.10 -16.97 -12.81
N HIS A 140 0.55 -16.02 -12.04
CA HIS A 140 -0.83 -15.57 -12.18
C HIS A 140 -0.97 -14.52 -13.30
N LYS A 141 -2.06 -14.60 -14.06
CA LYS A 141 -2.39 -13.70 -15.20
C LYS A 141 -2.46 -12.20 -14.87
N SER A 142 -2.49 -11.84 -13.58
CA SER A 142 -2.45 -10.44 -13.17
C SER A 142 -1.09 -9.79 -13.37
N GLY A 143 0.00 -10.56 -13.55
CA GLY A 143 1.36 -10.05 -13.65
C GLY A 143 1.81 -9.33 -12.38
N MET A 144 1.43 -9.84 -11.19
CA MET A 144 1.62 -9.15 -9.91
C MET A 144 3.09 -8.78 -9.68
N ASN A 145 3.98 -9.77 -9.78
CA ASN A 145 5.39 -9.66 -9.48
C ASN A 145 6.08 -8.69 -10.44
N GLU A 146 5.79 -8.82 -11.74
CA GLU A 146 6.31 -7.92 -12.77
C GLU A 146 5.85 -6.48 -12.54
N ASN A 147 4.55 -6.24 -12.33
CA ASN A 147 4.04 -4.90 -12.08
C ASN A 147 4.67 -4.25 -10.82
N ALA A 148 4.82 -5.02 -9.73
CA ALA A 148 5.43 -4.54 -8.50
C ALA A 148 6.94 -4.27 -8.66
N LEU A 149 7.64 -5.15 -9.38
CA LEU A 149 9.07 -4.98 -9.68
C LEU A 149 9.30 -3.75 -10.56
N GLU A 150 8.53 -3.58 -11.63
CA GLU A 150 8.66 -2.42 -12.51
C GLU A 150 8.33 -1.11 -11.76
N LEU A 151 7.28 -1.11 -10.93
CA LEU A 151 6.97 0.04 -10.07
C LEU A 151 8.15 0.37 -9.16
N SER A 152 8.76 -0.66 -8.55
CA SER A 152 9.92 -0.44 -7.69
C SER A 152 11.07 0.24 -8.46
N LYS A 153 11.31 -0.15 -9.71
CA LYS A 153 12.36 0.43 -10.56
C LYS A 153 12.07 1.90 -10.89
N ARG A 154 10.83 2.23 -11.26
CA ARG A 154 10.41 3.60 -11.57
C ARG A 154 10.50 4.53 -10.36
N LEU A 155 10.07 4.06 -9.20
CA LEU A 155 10.17 4.82 -7.95
C LEU A 155 11.59 4.86 -7.36
N SER A 156 12.50 3.96 -7.76
CA SER A 156 13.90 3.98 -7.29
C SER A 156 14.79 5.00 -8.01
N LEU A 157 14.27 5.70 -9.03
CA LEU A 157 15.02 6.72 -9.73
C LEU A 157 15.40 7.84 -8.74
N LYS A 158 16.67 8.27 -8.74
CA LYS A 158 17.21 9.23 -7.75
C LYS A 158 16.40 10.53 -7.61
N GLU A 159 15.71 10.93 -8.67
CA GLU A 159 14.87 12.13 -8.72
C GLU A 159 13.56 11.97 -7.95
N SER A 160 13.13 10.74 -7.63
CA SER A 160 11.87 10.49 -6.91
C SER A 160 11.93 10.85 -5.42
N GLY A 161 13.11 10.89 -4.80
CA GLY A 161 13.23 11.04 -3.35
C GLY A 161 12.62 9.87 -2.52
N VAL A 162 12.30 8.73 -3.15
CA VAL A 162 11.74 7.56 -2.45
C VAL A 162 12.81 6.48 -2.27
N ASN A 163 13.06 6.10 -1.02
CA ASN A 163 13.89 4.93 -0.68
C ASN A 163 13.06 3.64 -0.83
N VAL A 164 13.15 3.03 -2.01
CA VAL A 164 12.36 1.84 -2.36
C VAL A 164 13.14 0.56 -2.09
N HIS A 165 12.48 -0.39 -1.44
CA HIS A 165 12.96 -1.75 -1.21
C HIS A 165 11.95 -2.72 -1.82
N PHE A 166 12.39 -3.51 -2.80
CA PHE A 166 11.59 -4.61 -3.33
C PHE A 166 12.06 -5.93 -2.74
N LYS A 167 11.12 -6.79 -2.33
CA LYS A 167 11.42 -8.14 -1.86
C LYS A 167 10.40 -9.14 -2.40
N GLU A 168 10.92 -10.08 -3.18
CA GLU A 168 10.22 -11.32 -3.50
C GLU A 168 10.53 -12.38 -2.44
N PHE A 169 9.50 -13.07 -1.97
CA PHE A 169 9.57 -14.13 -0.96
C PHE A 169 9.41 -15.49 -1.65
N GLU A 170 10.49 -16.28 -1.60
CA GLU A 170 10.58 -17.61 -2.19
C GLU A 170 9.52 -18.55 -1.60
N GLU A 171 8.96 -19.43 -2.42
CA GLU A 171 7.93 -20.42 -2.05
C GLU A 171 6.60 -19.84 -1.51
N GLU A 172 6.43 -18.52 -1.49
CA GLU A 172 5.22 -17.88 -0.98
C GLU A 172 4.20 -17.55 -2.10
N GLY A 173 2.92 -17.80 -1.81
CA GLY A 173 1.79 -17.33 -2.60
C GLY A 173 1.11 -16.10 -1.99
N HIS A 174 0.00 -15.66 -2.60
CA HIS A 174 -0.65 -14.38 -2.26
C HIS A 174 -1.01 -14.24 -0.78
N LEU A 175 -1.53 -15.28 -0.12
CA LEU A 175 -1.88 -15.22 1.30
C LEU A 175 -0.72 -15.64 2.21
N SER A 176 0.13 -16.56 1.78
CA SER A 176 1.21 -17.10 2.62
C SER A 176 2.39 -16.13 2.74
N VAL A 177 2.54 -15.17 1.81
CA VAL A 177 3.53 -14.09 1.93
C VAL A 177 3.28 -13.13 3.09
N LEU A 178 2.06 -13.08 3.64
CA LEU A 178 1.71 -12.14 4.71
C LEU A 178 2.60 -12.28 5.97
N PRO A 179 2.73 -13.46 6.62
CA PRO A 179 3.63 -13.63 7.76
C PRO A 179 5.09 -13.20 7.53
N PRO A 180 5.83 -13.67 6.49
CA PRO A 180 7.21 -13.26 6.28
C PRO A 180 7.31 -11.77 5.91
N LEU A 181 6.33 -11.23 5.19
CA LEU A 181 6.25 -9.80 4.89
C LEU A 181 6.08 -8.95 6.16
N ILE A 182 5.18 -9.32 7.08
CA ILE A 182 4.99 -8.60 8.35
C ILE A 182 6.30 -8.57 9.16
N ASN A 183 7.03 -9.68 9.19
CA ASN A 183 8.33 -9.73 9.86
C ASN A 183 9.36 -8.78 9.20
N ARG A 184 9.43 -8.78 7.86
CA ARG A 184 10.30 -7.85 7.11
C ARG A 184 9.87 -6.39 7.31
N ALA A 185 8.58 -6.14 7.34
CA ALA A 185 7.94 -4.84 7.51
C ALA A 185 8.33 -4.18 8.82
N LEU A 186 8.26 -4.91 9.94
CA LEU A 186 8.68 -4.42 11.25
C LEU A 186 10.17 -4.02 11.26
N ARG A 187 11.03 -4.86 10.68
CA ARG A 187 12.47 -4.56 10.56
C ARG A 187 12.74 -3.35 9.67
N PHE A 188 11.93 -3.15 8.64
CA PHE A 188 12.06 -2.01 7.73
C PHE A 188 11.63 -0.71 8.41
N ALA A 189 10.44 -0.68 9.00
CA ALA A 189 9.88 0.49 9.68
C ALA A 189 10.75 0.96 10.85
N LEU A 190 11.27 0.03 11.65
CA LEU A 190 12.06 0.38 12.85
C LEU A 190 13.49 0.82 12.55
N LYS A 191 14.07 0.47 11.39
CA LYS A 191 15.44 0.90 11.02
C LYS A 191 15.55 2.41 10.83
N ARG A 192 14.47 3.09 10.44
CA ARG A 192 14.41 4.55 10.35
C ARG A 192 14.58 5.23 11.72
N ASN A 193 14.26 4.51 12.80
CA ASN A 193 14.27 5.04 14.17
C ASN A 193 15.57 4.80 14.92
N VAL A 194 16.68 4.46 14.25
CA VAL A 194 18.00 4.38 14.90
C VAL A 194 18.74 5.70 14.62
N PRO A 195 18.75 6.67 15.55
CA PRO A 195 19.65 7.80 15.42
C PRO A 195 21.08 7.27 15.59
N GLY A 196 21.91 7.43 14.57
CA GLY A 196 23.35 7.19 14.68
C GLY A 196 23.80 5.76 14.33
N LYS A 197 23.84 5.47 13.03
CA LYS A 197 25.00 4.79 12.45
C LYS A 197 25.36 5.50 11.14
N LYS A 198 26.26 6.48 11.28
CA LYS A 198 27.18 6.87 10.20
C LYS A 198 28.14 5.72 9.95
#